data_AF-A0A517PSV2-F1
#
_entry.id   AF-A0A517PSV2-F1
#
_cell.length_a   1.000
_cell.length_b   1.000
_cell.length_c   1.000
_cell.angle_alpha   90.00
_cell.angle_beta   90.00
_cell.angle_gamma   90.00
#
_symmetry.space_group_name_H-M   'P 1'
#
loop_
_entity.id
_entity.type
_entity.pdbx_description
1 polymer ?
#
loop_
_entity_poly.entity_id
_entity_poly.type
_entity_poly.pdbx_seq_one_letter_code
_entity_poly.pdbx_strand_id
1 'polypeptide(L)'
;MSDEIYQISKGLGESASKPLCKLIGAVQSAVGMVYEPTHIRRIAKAESDKLLIMEETQIALSELRERAVARISNTEIRRQENIESIVHNASNNLPEECSEDLVDQDWMADFFDCCKDVGNEQVQSLWGKLLAGEVTEPGTYSRRALNTLKLMSSSEASLFMLISFRIWHLDGWPILLIPSDMSGKWSDSCPFNWSHISTLTDAGLLESDLKNEIHYLDSRKEDYVFDYFGQRFIGRTNPIHNSILSWINFSAIGVELLSLVEKEGGVRDDYYDDCAQYLSVPKWISDDSDACILEIPDEELLQSLNLNRP
;
A
#
# COMPACT_ATOMS: atom_id res chain seq x y z
N MET A 1 4.55 30.50 -12.41
CA MET A 1 4.89 29.16 -11.86
C MET A 1 6.14 29.16 -10.97
N SER A 2 7.35 29.50 -11.43
CA SER A 2 8.55 29.46 -10.56
C SER A 2 8.60 30.55 -9.47
N ASP A 3 8.09 31.75 -9.75
CA ASP A 3 8.02 32.83 -8.76
C ASP A 3 6.86 32.66 -7.77
N GLU A 4 5.79 31.94 -8.15
CA GLU A 4 4.66 31.67 -7.25
C GLU A 4 5.05 30.68 -6.14
N ILE A 5 5.84 29.65 -6.47
CA ILE A 5 6.26 28.65 -5.45
C ILE A 5 7.35 29.19 -4.52
N TYR A 6 8.23 30.07 -5.01
CA TYR A 6 9.21 30.79 -4.17
C TYR A 6 8.55 31.84 -3.27
N GLN A 7 7.48 32.50 -3.73
CA GLN A 7 6.65 33.36 -2.86
C GLN A 7 5.84 32.54 -1.86
N ILE A 8 5.41 31.34 -2.22
CA ILE A 8 4.79 30.37 -1.30
C ILE A 8 5.79 29.95 -0.20
N SER A 9 7.03 29.58 -0.52
CA SER A 9 8.03 29.18 0.50
C SER A 9 8.41 30.31 1.48
N LYS A 10 8.41 31.57 1.01
CA LYS A 10 8.73 32.74 1.84
C LYS A 10 7.53 33.31 2.60
N GLY A 11 6.30 33.02 2.16
CA GLY A 11 5.04 33.41 2.82
C GLY A 11 4.43 32.34 3.74
N LEU A 12 4.83 31.08 3.61
CA LEU A 12 4.28 29.93 4.34
C LEU A 12 4.66 29.86 5.83
N GLY A 13 5.70 30.58 6.28
CA GLY A 13 6.18 30.50 7.66
C GLY A 13 5.13 30.86 8.72
N GLU A 14 4.08 31.58 8.35
CA GLU A 14 2.99 32.00 9.26
C GLU A 14 1.62 31.38 8.93
N SER A 15 1.45 30.65 7.80
CA SER A 15 0.16 30.06 7.40
C SER A 15 0.21 28.59 6.94
N ALA A 16 1.37 27.94 6.96
CA ALA A 16 1.51 26.54 6.59
C ALA A 16 0.96 25.61 7.69
N SER A 17 0.27 24.53 7.30
CA SER A 17 -0.13 23.49 8.24
C SER A 17 1.10 22.79 8.84
N LYS A 18 1.00 22.36 10.10
CA LYS A 18 2.07 21.65 10.81
C LYS A 18 2.62 20.44 10.02
N PRO A 19 1.78 19.59 9.40
CA PRO A 19 2.25 18.47 8.58
C PRO A 19 3.06 18.90 7.35
N LEU A 20 2.66 20.01 6.71
CA LEU A 20 3.38 20.53 5.54
C LEU A 20 4.78 21.05 5.92
N CYS A 21 4.90 21.74 7.06
CA CYS A 21 6.20 22.15 7.59
C CYS A 21 7.10 20.95 7.90
N LYS A 22 6.53 19.88 8.47
CA LYS A 22 7.25 18.64 8.77
C LYS A 22 7.74 17.96 7.49
N LEU A 23 6.90 17.85 6.46
CA LEU A 23 7.29 17.34 5.14
C LEU A 23 8.46 18.15 4.56
N ILE A 24 8.36 19.47 4.51
CA ILE A 24 9.40 20.34 3.95
C ILE A 24 10.73 20.14 4.71
N GLY A 25 10.69 20.11 6.05
CA GLY A 25 11.87 19.91 6.88
C GLY A 25 12.52 18.54 6.67
N ALA A 26 11.72 17.47 6.53
CA ALA A 26 12.21 16.12 6.26
C ALA A 26 12.89 16.04 4.88
N VAL A 27 12.24 16.58 3.83
CA VAL A 27 12.79 16.60 2.46
C VAL A 27 14.08 17.43 2.38
N GLN A 28 14.12 18.59 3.03
CA GLN A 28 15.31 19.44 3.11
C GLN A 28 16.49 18.72 3.76
N SER A 29 16.24 18.01 4.86
CA SER A 29 17.28 17.30 5.61
C SER A 29 17.84 16.11 4.83
N ALA A 30 16.98 15.37 4.13
CA ALA A 30 17.37 14.15 3.44
C ALA A 30 18.08 14.38 2.10
N VAL A 31 17.60 15.34 1.31
CA VAL A 31 18.10 15.57 -0.07
C VAL A 31 18.99 16.81 -0.15
N GLY A 32 19.12 17.57 0.95
CA GLY A 32 19.79 18.88 0.93
C GLY A 32 19.08 19.89 0.01
N MET A 33 17.82 19.60 -0.33
CA MET A 33 17.01 20.39 -1.26
C MET A 33 16.63 21.72 -0.62
N VAL A 34 17.43 22.76 -0.86
CA VAL A 34 16.87 24.10 -0.89
C VAL A 34 16.01 24.14 -2.16
N TYR A 35 14.69 24.36 -2.01
CA TYR A 35 13.74 24.40 -3.13
C TYR A 35 14.10 25.54 -4.09
N GLU A 36 15.04 25.30 -4.99
CA GLU A 36 15.46 26.20 -6.06
C GLU A 36 15.83 25.38 -7.31
N PRO A 37 14.87 25.20 -8.25
CA PRO A 37 15.13 24.66 -9.59
C PRO A 37 16.27 25.38 -10.34
N THR A 38 16.56 26.62 -9.94
CA THR A 38 17.69 27.45 -10.38
C THR A 38 19.05 26.91 -9.96
N HIS A 39 19.17 26.24 -8.82
CA HIS A 39 20.46 25.80 -8.28
C HIS A 39 21.00 24.58 -9.03
N ILE A 40 20.16 23.58 -9.29
CA ILE A 40 20.52 22.39 -10.08
C ILE A 40 20.88 22.79 -11.52
N ARG A 41 20.12 23.73 -12.12
CA ARG A 41 20.43 24.29 -13.46
C ARG A 41 21.75 25.08 -13.48
N ARG A 42 22.15 25.72 -12.38
CA ARG A 42 23.43 26.45 -12.28
C ARG A 42 24.62 25.51 -12.14
N ILE A 43 24.51 24.45 -11.33
CA ILE A 43 25.60 23.48 -11.12
C ILE A 43 25.86 22.71 -12.43
N ALA A 44 24.82 22.19 -13.08
CA ALA A 44 24.95 21.48 -14.36
C ALA A 44 25.55 22.35 -15.47
N LYS A 45 25.21 23.65 -15.50
CA LYS A 45 25.75 24.61 -16.46
C LYS A 45 27.22 24.96 -16.18
N ALA A 46 27.59 25.12 -14.91
CA ALA A 46 28.96 25.46 -14.51
C ALA A 46 29.97 24.31 -14.73
N GLU A 47 29.53 23.04 -14.61
CA GLU A 47 30.37 21.88 -14.88
C GLU A 47 30.59 21.65 -16.38
N SER A 48 29.60 21.96 -17.21
CA SER A 48 29.71 21.92 -18.68
C SER A 48 30.77 22.89 -19.21
N ASP A 49 30.84 24.10 -18.66
CA ASP A 49 31.75 25.15 -19.12
C ASP A 49 33.23 24.85 -18.80
N LYS A 50 33.50 24.04 -17.76
CA LYS A 50 34.86 23.73 -17.30
C LYS A 50 35.59 22.72 -18.20
N LEU A 51 34.85 22.01 -19.05
CA LEU A 51 35.34 20.92 -19.91
C LEU A 51 35.91 21.39 -21.26
N LEU A 52 35.56 22.60 -21.68
CA LEU A 52 35.85 23.14 -23.01
C LEU A 52 37.29 23.68 -23.21
N ILE A 53 38.15 23.65 -22.19
CA ILE A 53 39.48 24.32 -22.22
C ILE A 53 40.67 23.34 -22.43
N MET A 54 40.46 22.01 -22.44
CA MET A 54 41.55 21.00 -22.41
C MET A 54 41.80 20.24 -23.74
N GLU A 55 41.62 20.87 -24.91
CA GLU A 55 41.07 20.20 -26.11
C GLU A 55 41.99 19.35 -27.04
N GLU A 56 43.25 19.64 -27.35
CA GLU A 56 43.71 19.32 -28.73
C GLU A 56 44.20 17.88 -29.07
N THR A 57 44.19 16.89 -28.17
CA THR A 57 44.42 15.46 -28.55
C THR A 57 43.18 14.57 -28.37
N GLN A 58 42.04 15.17 -28.03
CA GLN A 58 40.94 14.58 -27.25
C GLN A 58 39.65 14.31 -28.04
N ILE A 59 39.63 14.37 -29.38
CA ILE A 59 38.39 14.52 -30.18
C ILE A 59 37.45 13.28 -30.13
N ALA A 60 37.95 12.06 -30.27
CA ALA A 60 37.10 10.84 -30.16
C ALA A 60 36.69 10.53 -28.70
N LEU A 61 37.53 10.94 -27.75
CA LEU A 61 37.18 10.94 -26.32
C LEU A 61 36.11 12.00 -26.03
N SER A 62 36.06 13.10 -26.81
CA SER A 62 35.11 14.21 -26.69
C SER A 62 33.69 13.77 -27.02
N GLU A 63 33.44 13.11 -28.16
CA GLU A 63 32.07 12.67 -28.51
C GLU A 63 31.49 11.66 -27.51
N LEU A 64 32.31 10.73 -27.00
CA LEU A 64 31.90 9.80 -25.96
C LEU A 64 31.63 10.53 -24.63
N ARG A 65 32.48 11.50 -24.29
CA ARG A 65 32.36 12.31 -23.07
C ARG A 65 31.15 13.24 -23.10
N GLU A 66 30.91 13.90 -24.22
CA GLU A 66 29.73 14.74 -24.46
C GLU A 66 28.44 13.93 -24.32
N ARG A 67 28.37 12.74 -24.93
CA ARG A 67 27.22 11.82 -24.73
C ARG A 67 27.08 11.37 -23.29
N ALA A 68 28.17 11.12 -22.59
CA ALA A 68 28.14 10.74 -21.18
C ALA A 68 27.62 11.89 -20.29
N VAL A 69 28.12 13.11 -20.49
CA VAL A 69 27.68 14.31 -19.78
C VAL A 69 26.21 14.61 -20.06
N ALA A 70 25.80 14.59 -21.32
CA ALA A 70 24.41 14.81 -21.70
C ALA A 70 23.48 13.76 -21.09
N ARG A 71 23.88 12.48 -21.10
CA ARG A 71 23.11 11.40 -20.46
C ARG A 71 22.97 11.61 -18.96
N ILE A 72 24.07 11.91 -18.26
CA ILE A 72 24.03 12.16 -16.81
C ILE A 72 23.12 13.36 -16.51
N SER A 73 23.31 14.48 -17.20
CA SER A 73 22.50 15.69 -17.02
C SER A 73 21.00 15.41 -17.24
N ASN A 74 20.64 14.76 -18.35
CA ASN A 74 19.24 14.43 -18.64
C ASN A 74 18.64 13.44 -17.64
N THR A 75 19.42 12.45 -17.19
CA THR A 75 18.98 11.49 -16.17
C THR A 75 18.73 12.20 -14.84
N GLU A 76 19.64 13.06 -14.38
CA GLU A 76 19.48 13.77 -13.12
C GLU A 76 18.35 14.81 -13.15
N ILE A 77 18.14 15.51 -14.28
CA ILE A 77 16.98 16.40 -14.46
C ILE A 77 15.68 15.61 -14.35
N ARG A 78 15.58 14.47 -15.05
CA ARG A 78 14.37 13.63 -14.99
C ARG A 78 14.12 13.08 -13.59
N ARG A 79 15.17 12.68 -12.88
CA ARG A 79 15.07 12.20 -11.49
C ARG A 79 14.57 13.28 -10.57
N GLN A 80 15.07 14.50 -10.73
CA GLN A 80 14.62 15.66 -9.97
C GLN A 80 13.13 15.94 -10.21
N GLU A 81 12.68 15.92 -11.47
CA GLU A 81 11.26 16.09 -11.81
C GLU A 81 10.36 15.01 -11.16
N ASN A 82 10.82 13.76 -11.15
CA ASN A 82 10.09 12.67 -10.47
C ASN A 82 9.99 12.90 -8.97
N ILE A 83 11.10 13.30 -8.32
CA ILE A 83 11.13 13.61 -6.88
C ILE A 83 10.16 14.74 -6.55
N GLU A 84 10.19 15.84 -7.31
CA GLU A 84 9.31 16.99 -7.10
C GLU A 84 7.83 16.62 -7.27
N SER A 85 7.51 15.81 -8.28
CA SER A 85 6.15 15.30 -8.50
C SER A 85 5.66 14.46 -7.31
N ILE A 86 6.50 13.56 -6.79
CA ILE A 86 6.15 12.71 -5.65
C ILE A 86 5.97 13.53 -4.37
N VAL A 87 6.85 14.50 -4.11
CA VAL A 87 6.71 15.41 -2.95
C VAL A 87 5.44 16.24 -3.07
N HIS A 88 5.09 16.70 -4.27
CA HIS A 88 3.82 17.39 -4.50
C HIS A 88 2.61 16.48 -4.21
N ASN A 89 2.63 15.25 -4.71
CA ASN A 89 1.58 14.26 -4.39
C ASN A 89 1.48 14.00 -2.88
N ALA A 90 2.60 13.90 -2.18
CA ALA A 90 2.61 13.75 -0.73
C ALA A 90 1.94 14.93 -0.02
N SER A 91 2.26 16.16 -0.43
CA SER A 91 1.65 17.37 0.15
C SER A 91 0.12 17.41 0.03
N ASN A 92 -0.43 16.82 -1.04
CA ASN A 92 -1.87 16.73 -1.26
C ASN A 92 -2.56 15.62 -0.46
N ASN A 93 -1.81 14.67 0.11
CA ASN A 93 -2.33 13.54 0.89
C ASN A 93 -2.02 13.67 2.39
N LEU A 94 -1.49 14.83 2.83
CA LEU A 94 -1.27 15.08 4.25
C LEU A 94 -2.61 15.34 4.97
N PRO A 95 -2.81 14.75 6.16
CA PRO A 95 -3.94 15.10 7.03
C PRO A 95 -3.79 16.49 7.66
N GLU A 96 -4.78 16.92 8.44
CA GLU A 96 -4.72 18.18 9.19
C GLU A 96 -3.72 18.12 10.36
N GLU A 97 -3.60 16.96 11.00
CA GLU A 97 -2.75 16.71 12.16
C GLU A 97 -1.72 15.60 11.88
N CYS A 98 -0.54 15.71 12.45
CA CYS A 98 0.52 14.69 12.36
C CYS A 98 1.26 14.55 13.69
N SER A 99 1.96 13.42 13.87
CA SER A 99 2.88 13.20 14.98
C SER A 99 3.98 14.27 15.03
N GLU A 100 4.47 14.57 16.23
CA GLU A 100 5.62 15.45 16.46
C GLU A 100 6.97 14.77 16.24
N ASP A 101 6.97 13.43 16.15
CA ASP A 101 8.19 12.64 15.99
C ASP A 101 8.87 12.95 14.65
N LEU A 102 10.20 12.91 14.65
CA LEU A 102 10.97 13.17 13.45
C LEU A 102 10.99 11.94 12.55
N VAL A 103 10.94 12.17 11.24
CA VAL A 103 11.14 11.11 10.24
C VAL A 103 12.62 10.71 10.23
N ASP A 104 12.88 9.41 10.15
CA ASP A 104 14.23 8.85 10.04
C ASP A 104 14.91 9.35 8.74
N GLN A 105 16.09 9.96 8.88
CA GLN A 105 16.85 10.50 7.75
C GLN A 105 17.37 9.42 6.80
N ASP A 106 17.77 8.26 7.32
CA ASP A 106 18.22 7.14 6.50
C ASP A 106 17.04 6.56 5.71
N TRP A 107 15.87 6.48 6.34
CA TRP A 107 14.64 6.07 5.64
C TRP A 107 14.31 7.03 4.51
N MET A 108 14.41 8.34 4.74
CA MET A 108 14.16 9.35 3.71
C MET A 108 15.14 9.26 2.54
N ALA A 109 16.42 8.99 2.83
CA ALA A 109 17.43 8.77 1.81
C ALA A 109 17.09 7.52 0.96
N ASP A 110 16.77 6.39 1.61
CA ASP A 110 16.35 5.16 0.94
C ASP A 110 15.07 5.36 0.11
N PHE A 111 14.11 6.14 0.61
CA PHE A 111 12.87 6.49 -0.09
C PHE A 111 13.15 7.17 -1.43
N PHE A 112 13.96 8.24 -1.43
CA PHE A 112 14.26 8.98 -2.66
C PHE A 112 15.11 8.15 -3.63
N ASP A 113 16.01 7.32 -3.13
CA ASP A 113 16.76 6.36 -3.95
C ASP A 113 15.87 5.28 -4.57
N CYS A 114 14.73 4.96 -3.96
CA CYS A 114 13.75 4.05 -4.52
C CYS A 114 12.88 4.71 -5.59
N CYS A 115 12.47 5.96 -5.39
CA CYS A 115 11.45 6.59 -6.22
C CYS A 115 11.98 7.49 -7.34
N LYS A 116 13.26 7.90 -7.32
CA LYS A 116 13.84 8.85 -8.29
C LYS A 116 13.69 8.48 -9.76
N ASP A 117 13.63 7.18 -10.08
CA ASP A 117 13.50 6.70 -11.46
C ASP A 117 12.04 6.41 -11.88
N VAL A 118 11.06 6.70 -11.02
CA VAL A 118 9.63 6.44 -11.25
C VAL A 118 9.00 7.57 -12.06
N GLY A 119 8.77 7.34 -13.36
CA GLY A 119 8.16 8.31 -14.27
C GLY A 119 6.66 8.12 -14.56
N ASN A 120 6.02 7.07 -14.04
CA ASN A 120 4.58 6.85 -14.21
C ASN A 120 3.81 7.61 -13.14
N GLU A 121 2.87 8.47 -13.54
CA GLU A 121 2.11 9.35 -12.62
C GLU A 121 1.28 8.59 -11.58
N GLN A 122 0.69 7.45 -11.94
CA GLN A 122 -0.11 6.64 -11.01
C GLN A 122 0.78 6.02 -9.93
N VAL A 123 1.97 5.54 -10.31
CA VAL A 123 2.96 5.02 -9.36
C VAL A 123 3.53 6.15 -8.51
N GLN A 124 3.80 7.33 -9.08
CA GLN A 124 4.21 8.52 -8.33
C GLN A 124 3.17 8.93 -7.28
N SER A 125 1.87 8.76 -7.56
CA SER A 125 0.80 9.00 -6.59
C SER A 125 0.89 8.05 -5.39
N LEU A 126 1.17 6.76 -5.63
CA LEU A 126 1.38 5.78 -4.55
C LEU A 126 2.60 6.13 -3.69
N TRP A 127 3.73 6.49 -4.31
CA TRP A 127 4.91 6.97 -3.59
C TRP A 127 4.62 8.25 -2.78
N GLY A 128 3.78 9.15 -3.31
CA GLY A 128 3.33 10.34 -2.60
C GLY A 128 2.52 10.01 -1.35
N LYS A 129 1.57 9.07 -1.45
CA LYS A 129 0.80 8.57 -0.29
C LYS A 129 1.70 7.92 0.76
N LEU A 130 2.66 7.11 0.33
CA LEU A 130 3.63 6.45 1.21
C LEU A 130 4.44 7.49 1.99
N LEU A 131 4.96 8.51 1.30
CA LEU A 131 5.67 9.61 1.96
C LEU A 131 4.78 10.40 2.92
N ALA A 132 3.53 10.67 2.53
CA ALA A 132 2.58 11.38 3.38
C ALA A 132 2.29 10.60 4.66
N GLY A 133 2.10 9.27 4.57
CA GLY A 133 1.88 8.42 5.74
C GLY A 133 3.10 8.35 6.66
N GLU A 134 4.31 8.22 6.12
CA GLU A 134 5.54 8.23 6.94
C GLU A 134 5.77 9.59 7.62
N VAL A 135 5.50 10.70 6.92
CA VAL A 135 5.59 12.04 7.53
C VAL A 135 4.52 12.22 8.59
N THR A 136 3.33 11.68 8.38
CA THR A 136 2.22 11.74 9.35
C THR A 136 2.59 11.00 10.62
N GLU A 137 3.00 9.75 10.49
CA GLU A 137 3.33 8.84 11.58
C GLU A 137 4.64 8.10 11.24
N PRO A 138 5.80 8.60 11.70
CA PRO A 138 7.08 7.96 11.43
C PRO A 138 7.14 6.51 11.91
N GLY A 139 7.75 5.62 11.12
CA GLY A 139 7.81 4.18 11.39
C GLY A 139 6.63 3.39 10.82
N THR A 140 5.72 4.03 10.08
CA THR A 140 4.58 3.36 9.43
C THR A 140 5.04 2.44 8.31
N TYR A 141 6.05 2.84 7.53
CA TYR A 141 6.55 2.06 6.40
C TYR A 141 7.99 1.63 6.62
N SER A 142 8.25 0.34 6.49
CA SER A 142 9.59 -0.22 6.60
C SER A 142 10.41 0.03 5.32
N ARG A 143 11.75 0.00 5.44
CA ARG A 143 12.65 -0.04 4.27
C ARG A 143 12.36 -1.22 3.34
N ARG A 144 11.78 -2.29 3.87
CA ARG A 144 11.33 -3.45 3.08
C ARG A 144 10.14 -3.09 2.20
N ALA A 145 9.13 -2.39 2.72
CA ALA A 145 8.01 -1.88 1.92
C ALA A 145 8.46 -0.98 0.76
N LEU A 146 9.46 -0.10 0.99
CA LEU A 146 10.04 0.72 -0.08
C LEU A 146 10.61 -0.13 -1.21
N ASN A 147 11.41 -1.15 -0.86
CA ASN A 147 12.03 -2.04 -1.85
C ASN A 147 11.00 -2.93 -2.55
N THR A 148 9.99 -3.43 -1.83
CA THR A 148 8.89 -4.20 -2.42
C THR A 148 8.14 -3.36 -3.44
N LEU A 149 7.75 -2.12 -3.10
CA LEU A 149 7.06 -1.23 -4.04
C LEU A 149 7.93 -0.88 -5.26
N LYS A 150 9.24 -0.69 -5.06
CA LYS A 150 10.21 -0.41 -6.14
C LYS A 150 10.34 -1.58 -7.13
N LEU A 151 10.35 -2.81 -6.62
CA LEU A 151 10.57 -4.02 -7.42
C LEU A 151 9.28 -4.58 -8.04
N MET A 152 8.12 -4.13 -7.57
CA MET A 152 6.81 -4.58 -8.03
C MET A 152 6.61 -4.30 -9.52
N SER A 153 6.34 -5.37 -10.26
CA SER A 153 5.93 -5.32 -11.66
C SER A 153 4.49 -4.80 -11.81
N SER A 154 4.14 -4.35 -13.01
CA SER A 154 2.76 -3.93 -13.31
C SER A 154 1.74 -5.06 -13.15
N SER A 155 2.13 -6.32 -13.41
CA SER A 155 1.30 -7.50 -13.17
C SER A 155 1.08 -7.76 -11.68
N GLU A 156 2.13 -7.69 -10.86
CA GLU A 156 2.03 -7.83 -9.40
C GLU A 156 1.19 -6.71 -8.80
N ALA A 157 1.40 -5.46 -9.24
CA ALA A 157 0.62 -4.32 -8.78
C ALA A 157 -0.86 -4.46 -9.14
N SER A 158 -1.17 -4.87 -10.37
CA SER A 158 -2.57 -5.10 -10.80
C SER A 158 -3.23 -6.21 -9.99
N LEU A 159 -2.47 -7.27 -9.69
CA LEU A 159 -2.95 -8.38 -8.89
C LEU A 159 -3.13 -7.98 -7.41
N PHE A 160 -2.21 -7.21 -6.84
CA PHE A 160 -2.34 -6.64 -5.50
C PHE A 160 -3.58 -5.76 -5.39
N MET A 161 -3.83 -4.91 -6.39
CA MET A 161 -5.06 -4.11 -6.49
C MET A 161 -6.32 -4.98 -6.61
N LEU A 162 -6.25 -6.10 -7.32
CA LEU A 162 -7.39 -7.02 -7.43
C LEU A 162 -7.78 -7.60 -6.06
N ILE A 163 -6.79 -8.03 -5.27
CA ILE A 163 -7.04 -8.65 -3.97
C ILE A 163 -7.33 -7.63 -2.87
N SER A 164 -6.78 -6.41 -2.94
CA SER A 164 -6.88 -5.39 -1.88
C SER A 164 -8.32 -4.94 -1.62
N PHE A 165 -9.19 -4.99 -2.62
CA PHE A 165 -10.62 -4.68 -2.47
C PHE A 165 -11.47 -5.85 -1.96
N ARG A 166 -10.87 -7.00 -1.69
CA ARG A 166 -11.52 -8.26 -1.30
C ARG A 166 -11.00 -8.81 0.02
N ILE A 167 -10.41 -7.94 0.83
CA ILE A 167 -9.79 -8.31 2.09
C ILE A 167 -10.85 -8.48 3.17
N TRP A 168 -10.75 -9.61 3.83
CA TRP A 168 -11.43 -9.88 5.09
C TRP A 168 -10.43 -9.66 6.22
N HIS A 169 -10.92 -9.34 7.41
CA HIS A 169 -10.07 -9.27 8.60
C HIS A 169 -10.49 -10.37 9.55
N LEU A 170 -9.53 -11.12 10.08
CA LEU A 170 -9.72 -12.10 11.13
C LEU A 170 -8.94 -11.64 12.35
N ASP A 171 -9.64 -11.39 13.46
CA ASP A 171 -9.07 -10.79 14.68
C ASP A 171 -8.27 -9.51 14.39
N GLY A 172 -8.77 -8.69 13.46
CA GLY A 172 -8.13 -7.45 13.02
C GLY A 172 -6.97 -7.61 12.04
N TRP A 173 -6.56 -8.83 11.69
CA TRP A 173 -5.51 -9.07 10.71
C TRP A 173 -6.09 -9.28 9.31
N PRO A 174 -5.58 -8.62 8.26
CA PRO A 174 -6.07 -8.79 6.89
C PRO A 174 -5.71 -10.18 6.33
N ILE A 175 -6.70 -10.81 5.72
CA ILE A 175 -6.64 -12.15 5.13
C ILE A 175 -7.38 -12.19 3.78
N LEU A 176 -7.03 -13.18 2.96
CA LEU A 176 -7.81 -13.60 1.79
C LEU A 176 -8.47 -14.94 2.07
N LEU A 177 -9.79 -14.96 2.00
CA LEU A 177 -10.58 -16.18 2.12
C LEU A 177 -10.52 -16.99 0.82
N ILE A 178 -10.50 -18.31 0.95
CA ILE A 178 -10.41 -19.25 -0.15
C ILE A 178 -11.46 -20.33 0.07
N PRO A 179 -12.68 -20.13 -0.48
CA PRO A 179 -13.69 -21.17 -0.54
C PRO A 179 -13.25 -22.26 -1.50
N SER A 180 -13.39 -23.52 -1.07
CA SER A 180 -12.98 -24.69 -1.83
C SER A 180 -13.90 -25.88 -1.58
N ASP A 181 -13.88 -26.87 -2.46
CA ASP A 181 -14.57 -28.14 -2.21
C ASP A 181 -13.74 -29.08 -1.32
N MET A 182 -14.32 -30.22 -0.91
CA MET A 182 -13.60 -31.24 -0.12
C MET A 182 -12.35 -31.83 -0.80
N SER A 183 -12.17 -31.64 -2.11
CA SER A 183 -10.98 -32.06 -2.83
C SER A 183 -9.87 -31.01 -2.80
N GLY A 184 -10.14 -29.83 -2.24
CA GLY A 184 -9.25 -28.67 -2.23
C GLY A 184 -9.28 -27.87 -3.53
N LYS A 185 -10.25 -28.13 -4.44
CA LYS A 185 -10.43 -27.30 -5.63
C LYS A 185 -11.08 -25.99 -5.19
N TRP A 186 -10.45 -24.88 -5.56
CA TRP A 186 -10.98 -23.54 -5.28
C TRP A 186 -12.29 -23.32 -6.05
N SER A 187 -13.17 -22.53 -5.45
CA SER A 187 -14.40 -22.10 -6.09
C SER A 187 -14.12 -21.33 -7.38
N ASP A 188 -15.01 -21.49 -8.36
CA ASP A 188 -14.92 -20.77 -9.63
C ASP A 188 -15.25 -19.26 -9.44
N SER A 189 -15.78 -18.86 -8.28
CA SER A 189 -15.98 -17.45 -7.88
C SER A 189 -14.67 -16.72 -7.59
N CYS A 190 -13.60 -17.44 -7.21
CA CYS A 190 -12.32 -16.85 -6.85
C CYS A 190 -11.73 -16.07 -8.04
N PRO A 191 -11.52 -14.74 -7.93
CA PRO A 191 -10.97 -13.94 -9.02
C PRO A 191 -9.45 -14.15 -9.16
N PHE A 192 -8.86 -14.95 -8.28
CA PHE A 192 -7.45 -15.31 -8.25
C PHE A 192 -7.28 -16.83 -8.13
N ASN A 193 -6.09 -17.30 -8.45
CA ASN A 193 -5.73 -18.72 -8.41
C ASN A 193 -4.37 -18.91 -7.71
N TRP A 194 -3.93 -20.16 -7.54
CA TRP A 194 -2.68 -20.46 -6.84
C TRP A 194 -1.45 -19.76 -7.45
N SER A 195 -1.39 -19.62 -8.78
CA SER A 195 -0.26 -18.94 -9.43
C SER A 195 -0.19 -17.45 -9.08
N HIS A 196 -1.36 -16.82 -8.92
CA HIS A 196 -1.46 -15.43 -8.46
C HIS A 196 -0.99 -15.30 -7.01
N ILE A 197 -1.45 -16.19 -6.12
CA ILE A 197 -1.00 -16.21 -4.72
C ILE A 197 0.52 -16.39 -4.65
N SER A 198 1.07 -17.38 -5.34
CA SER A 198 2.52 -17.63 -5.38
C SER A 198 3.29 -16.38 -5.82
N THR A 199 2.79 -15.68 -6.84
CA THR A 199 3.42 -14.43 -7.33
C THR A 199 3.47 -13.36 -6.24
N LEU A 200 2.39 -13.18 -5.47
CA LEU A 200 2.34 -12.20 -4.39
C LEU A 200 3.12 -12.63 -3.15
N THR A 201 3.19 -13.94 -2.86
CA THR A 201 4.07 -14.50 -1.82
C THR A 201 5.54 -14.25 -2.17
N ASP A 202 5.95 -14.45 -3.42
CA ASP A 202 7.32 -14.19 -3.89
C ASP A 202 7.67 -12.69 -3.82
N ALA A 203 6.69 -11.81 -4.08
CA ALA A 203 6.80 -10.37 -3.85
C ALA A 203 6.82 -9.98 -2.35
N GLY A 204 6.56 -10.94 -1.46
CA GLY A 204 6.56 -10.75 0.00
C GLY A 204 5.28 -10.09 0.54
N LEU A 205 4.18 -10.08 -0.21
CA LEU A 205 2.91 -9.46 0.18
C LEU A 205 1.97 -10.40 0.95
N LEU A 206 2.09 -11.70 0.72
CA LEU A 206 1.30 -12.75 1.37
C LEU A 206 2.20 -13.74 2.10
N GLU A 207 1.66 -14.42 3.11
CA GLU A 207 2.29 -15.61 3.70
C GLU A 207 2.29 -16.77 2.67
N SER A 208 3.22 -17.72 2.82
CA SER A 208 3.34 -18.88 1.92
C SER A 208 2.31 -19.97 2.19
N ASP A 209 1.81 -20.01 3.41
CA ASP A 209 1.08 -21.15 3.92
C ASP A 209 -0.43 -20.88 3.88
N LEU A 210 -1.15 -21.78 3.24
CA LEU A 210 -2.60 -21.83 3.34
C LEU A 210 -2.96 -22.30 4.75
N LYS A 211 -3.63 -21.44 5.51
CA LYS A 211 -4.18 -21.79 6.83
C LYS A 211 -5.55 -22.41 6.64
N ASN A 212 -5.76 -23.51 7.35
CA ASN A 212 -7.00 -24.27 7.33
C ASN A 212 -7.44 -24.46 8.78
N GLU A 213 -8.36 -23.64 9.29
CA GLU A 213 -8.92 -23.87 10.64
C GLU A 213 -10.42 -24.16 10.62
N ILE A 214 -11.15 -23.78 9.57
CA ILE A 214 -12.56 -24.15 9.40
C ILE A 214 -12.63 -25.51 8.69
N HIS A 215 -12.33 -26.57 9.46
CA HIS A 215 -12.56 -27.95 9.05
C HIS A 215 -13.98 -28.38 9.42
N TYR A 216 -14.78 -28.72 8.41
CA TYR A 216 -16.19 -29.12 8.56
C TYR A 216 -16.43 -30.49 9.21
N LEU A 217 -15.44 -31.05 9.91
CA LEU A 217 -15.48 -32.43 10.41
C LEU A 217 -15.16 -32.60 11.88
N ASP A 218 -14.75 -31.57 12.63
CA ASP A 218 -14.47 -31.76 14.05
C ASP A 218 -14.78 -30.53 14.93
N SER A 219 -16.00 -30.53 15.46
CA SER A 219 -16.41 -30.18 16.85
C SER A 219 -15.67 -29.12 17.70
N ARG A 220 -14.86 -28.22 17.15
CA ARG A 220 -14.29 -27.09 17.92
C ARG A 220 -15.25 -25.91 17.92
N LYS A 221 -15.73 -25.59 19.12
CA LYS A 221 -16.65 -24.48 19.47
C LYS A 221 -15.95 -23.11 19.47
N GLU A 222 -15.06 -22.84 18.52
CA GLU A 222 -14.41 -21.52 18.45
C GLU A 222 -15.15 -20.69 17.40
N ASP A 223 -15.85 -19.67 17.88
CA ASP A 223 -16.48 -18.65 17.03
C ASP A 223 -15.35 -17.76 16.49
N TYR A 224 -15.15 -17.75 15.17
CA TYR A 224 -14.20 -16.84 14.51
C TYR A 224 -14.91 -15.55 14.12
N VAL A 225 -14.30 -14.40 14.42
CA VAL A 225 -14.86 -13.08 14.09
C VAL A 225 -14.18 -12.55 12.84
N PHE A 226 -14.98 -12.37 11.79
CA PHE A 226 -14.52 -11.81 10.53
C PHE A 226 -15.10 -10.42 10.32
N ASP A 227 -14.29 -9.47 9.86
CA ASP A 227 -14.74 -8.15 9.47
C ASP A 227 -14.50 -7.93 7.98
N TYR A 228 -15.49 -7.37 7.28
CA TYR A 228 -15.40 -6.97 5.88
C TYR A 228 -15.92 -5.55 5.73
N PHE A 229 -15.01 -4.58 5.55
CA PHE A 229 -15.33 -3.17 5.35
C PHE A 229 -16.41 -2.62 6.32
N GLY A 230 -16.20 -2.83 7.62
CA GLY A 230 -17.10 -2.36 8.68
C GLY A 230 -18.32 -3.23 8.95
N GLN A 231 -18.47 -4.37 8.25
CA GLN A 231 -19.47 -5.39 8.57
C GLN A 231 -18.83 -6.58 9.25
N ARG A 232 -19.36 -6.95 10.42
CA ARG A 232 -18.88 -8.09 11.22
C ARG A 232 -19.69 -9.35 10.95
N PHE A 233 -18.99 -10.48 10.88
CA PHE A 233 -19.53 -11.81 10.65
C PHE A 233 -18.97 -12.78 11.68
N ILE A 234 -19.76 -13.79 12.02
CA ILE A 234 -19.30 -14.90 12.84
C ILE A 234 -19.19 -16.12 11.94
N GLY A 235 -17.97 -16.60 11.75
CA GLY A 235 -17.73 -17.89 11.12
C GLY A 235 -18.21 -18.98 12.06
N ARG A 236 -19.32 -19.63 11.70
CA ARG A 236 -19.77 -20.85 12.37
C ARG A 236 -19.62 -22.02 11.43
N THR A 237 -19.18 -23.14 11.98
CA THR A 237 -19.06 -24.43 11.30
C THR A 237 -20.47 -25.00 10.98
N ASN A 238 -21.25 -24.35 10.13
CA ASN A 238 -22.53 -24.86 9.68
C ASN A 238 -22.31 -25.64 8.37
N PRO A 239 -22.81 -26.88 8.23
CA PRO A 239 -22.43 -27.79 7.16
C PRO A 239 -23.18 -27.42 5.88
N ILE A 240 -22.76 -26.35 5.22
CA ILE A 240 -23.17 -26.12 3.84
C ILE A 240 -22.30 -27.05 2.99
N HIS A 241 -22.82 -28.27 2.77
CA HIS A 241 -22.44 -29.21 1.71
C HIS A 241 -20.97 -29.20 1.24
N ASN A 242 -20.16 -30.21 1.63
CA ASN A 242 -18.91 -30.60 0.95
C ASN A 242 -17.96 -29.43 0.56
N SER A 243 -17.87 -28.40 1.39
CA SER A 243 -17.04 -27.22 1.14
C SER A 243 -16.12 -26.97 2.32
N ILE A 244 -15.02 -26.25 2.09
CA ILE A 244 -13.97 -25.90 3.06
C ILE A 244 -13.63 -24.43 2.86
N LEU A 245 -13.60 -23.66 3.95
CA LEU A 245 -13.09 -22.29 3.95
C LEU A 245 -11.68 -22.29 4.52
N SER A 246 -10.73 -21.91 3.68
CA SER A 246 -9.33 -21.70 4.03
C SER A 246 -8.96 -20.23 3.86
N TRP A 247 -7.78 -19.82 4.32
CA TRP A 247 -7.32 -18.46 4.10
C TRP A 247 -5.81 -18.31 4.04
N ILE A 248 -5.38 -17.18 3.50
CA ILE A 248 -3.99 -16.76 3.47
C ILE A 248 -3.88 -15.40 4.15
N ASN A 249 -2.93 -15.28 5.06
CA ASN A 249 -2.63 -14.01 5.71
C ASN A 249 -1.81 -13.11 4.78
N PHE A 250 -2.03 -11.81 4.91
CA PHE A 250 -1.05 -10.85 4.41
C PHE A 250 0.20 -10.91 5.29
N SER A 251 1.37 -10.72 4.67
CA SER A 251 2.60 -10.49 5.42
C SER A 251 2.57 -9.11 6.08
N ALA A 252 3.48 -8.84 7.03
CA ALA A 252 3.62 -7.50 7.61
C ALA A 252 3.82 -6.41 6.53
N ILE A 253 4.61 -6.69 5.49
CA ILE A 253 4.83 -5.76 4.36
C ILE A 253 3.56 -5.58 3.53
N GLY A 254 2.81 -6.68 3.33
CA GLY A 254 1.51 -6.64 2.67
C GLY A 254 0.52 -5.73 3.40
N VAL A 255 0.48 -5.81 4.73
CA VAL A 255 -0.35 -4.92 5.57
C VAL A 255 0.10 -3.47 5.45
N GLU A 256 1.41 -3.20 5.55
CA GLU A 256 1.95 -1.85 5.36
C GLU A 256 1.47 -1.26 4.02
N LEU A 257 1.67 -1.98 2.91
CA LEU A 257 1.32 -1.49 1.57
C LEU A 257 -0.18 -1.43 1.31
N LEU A 258 -0.99 -2.23 2.01
CA LEU A 258 -2.43 -2.22 1.86
C LEU A 258 -3.05 -0.86 2.21
N SER A 259 -2.50 -0.20 3.23
CA SER A 259 -2.92 1.15 3.68
C SER A 259 -2.89 2.21 2.57
N LEU A 260 -2.08 2.00 1.51
CA LEU A 260 -1.97 2.91 0.37
C LEU A 260 -3.13 2.78 -0.62
N VAL A 261 -3.76 1.61 -0.63
CA VAL A 261 -4.73 1.15 -1.63
C VAL A 261 -6.15 1.16 -1.11
N GLU A 262 -6.32 1.04 0.21
CA GLU A 262 -7.62 0.90 0.84
C GLU A 262 -8.54 2.09 0.51
N LYS A 263 -9.77 1.78 0.08
CA LYS A 263 -10.84 2.73 -0.24
C LYS A 263 -12.02 2.47 0.68
N GLU A 264 -12.84 3.51 0.87
CA GLU A 264 -14.11 3.40 1.57
C GLU A 264 -15.07 2.47 0.79
N GLY A 265 -15.10 1.19 1.14
CA GLY A 265 -16.05 0.19 0.64
C GLY A 265 -15.43 -0.88 -0.27
N GLY A 266 -15.42 -2.12 0.21
CA GLY A 266 -14.95 -3.29 -0.53
C GLY A 266 -15.87 -3.70 -1.69
N VAL A 267 -15.38 -4.62 -2.52
CA VAL A 267 -16.13 -5.18 -3.64
C VAL A 267 -17.05 -6.32 -3.20
N ARG A 268 -18.36 -6.10 -3.32
CA ARG A 268 -19.39 -7.13 -3.13
C ARG A 268 -19.74 -7.80 -4.46
N ASP A 269 -18.92 -8.78 -4.85
CA ASP A 269 -19.10 -9.61 -6.05
C ASP A 269 -19.41 -11.07 -5.69
N ASP A 270 -19.49 -11.94 -6.70
CA ASP A 270 -19.76 -13.38 -6.52
C ASP A 270 -18.76 -14.04 -5.54
N TYR A 271 -17.51 -13.55 -5.48
CA TYR A 271 -16.53 -14.01 -4.51
C TYR A 271 -16.88 -13.61 -3.07
N TYR A 272 -17.32 -12.37 -2.87
CA TYR A 272 -17.82 -11.93 -1.56
C TYR A 272 -19.02 -12.77 -1.12
N ASP A 273 -20.01 -12.98 -2.01
CA ASP A 273 -21.20 -13.76 -1.68
C ASP A 273 -20.86 -15.22 -1.35
N ASP A 274 -19.93 -15.81 -2.12
CA ASP A 274 -19.41 -17.15 -1.87
C ASP A 274 -18.63 -17.21 -0.54
N CYS A 275 -17.82 -16.22 -0.18
CA CYS A 275 -17.18 -16.20 1.14
C CYS A 275 -18.21 -16.02 2.28
N ALA A 276 -19.18 -15.12 2.09
CA ALA A 276 -20.15 -14.74 3.11
C ALA A 276 -21.10 -15.89 3.46
N GLN A 277 -21.41 -16.82 2.55
CA GLN A 277 -22.24 -17.99 2.89
C GLN A 277 -21.61 -18.91 3.96
N TYR A 278 -20.27 -18.95 4.04
CA TYR A 278 -19.56 -19.68 5.11
C TYR A 278 -19.63 -18.93 6.46
N LEU A 279 -19.96 -17.64 6.43
CA LEU A 279 -19.88 -16.70 7.55
C LEU A 279 -21.29 -16.22 7.91
N SER A 280 -22.02 -17.02 8.67
CA SER A 280 -23.44 -16.76 8.96
C SER A 280 -23.67 -15.51 9.80
N VAL A 281 -24.65 -14.68 9.40
CA VAL A 281 -25.48 -13.92 10.34
C VAL A 281 -26.67 -14.81 10.72
N PRO A 282 -27.02 -14.98 12.01
CA PRO A 282 -27.97 -16.00 12.40
C PRO A 282 -29.41 -15.63 12.06
N LYS A 283 -29.99 -16.35 11.10
CA LYS A 283 -31.30 -16.98 11.35
C LYS A 283 -31.19 -18.44 10.98
N TRP A 284 -30.82 -19.23 11.97
CA TRP A 284 -31.00 -20.67 11.93
C TRP A 284 -32.50 -20.95 12.10
N ILE A 285 -33.15 -21.54 11.10
CA ILE A 285 -34.43 -22.23 11.26
C ILE A 285 -34.05 -23.71 11.25
N SER A 286 -34.05 -24.34 12.42
CA SER A 286 -34.13 -25.80 12.44
C SER A 286 -35.56 -26.21 12.19
N ASP A 287 -35.73 -27.14 11.26
CA ASP A 287 -36.83 -28.07 11.35
C ASP A 287 -36.66 -28.81 12.70
N ASP A 288 -37.73 -28.82 13.48
CA ASP A 288 -37.87 -29.37 14.84
C ASP A 288 -37.46 -28.43 16.01
N SER A 289 -38.44 -27.59 16.38
CA SER A 289 -38.95 -27.26 17.73
C SER A 289 -38.02 -26.91 18.91
N ASP A 290 -36.74 -26.61 18.75
CA ASP A 290 -35.95 -25.96 19.82
C ASP A 290 -35.13 -24.79 19.27
N ALA A 291 -35.74 -23.60 19.27
CA ALA A 291 -35.08 -22.35 18.91
C ALA A 291 -34.11 -21.93 20.04
N CYS A 292 -32.84 -22.31 19.94
CA CYS A 292 -31.80 -21.70 20.76
C CYS A 292 -31.50 -20.29 20.22
N ILE A 293 -31.86 -19.28 21.00
CA ILE A 293 -31.36 -17.92 20.84
C ILE A 293 -29.84 -17.99 20.99
N LEU A 294 -29.12 -17.38 20.06
CA LEU A 294 -27.69 -17.24 20.18
C LEU A 294 -27.37 -16.28 21.32
N GLU A 295 -27.00 -16.85 22.46
CA GLU A 295 -26.35 -16.12 23.53
C GLU A 295 -24.94 -15.77 23.06
N ILE A 296 -24.83 -14.62 22.39
CA ILE A 296 -23.54 -13.95 22.22
C ILE A 296 -23.23 -13.34 23.59
N PRO A 297 -22.20 -13.82 24.32
CA PRO A 297 -21.93 -13.39 25.69
C PRO A 297 -21.43 -11.94 25.78
N ASP A 298 -21.15 -11.32 24.63
CA ASP A 298 -20.60 -9.98 24.50
C ASP A 298 -21.65 -9.02 23.90
N GLU A 299 -22.19 -8.12 24.74
CA GLU A 299 -23.15 -7.09 24.34
C GLU A 299 -22.56 -6.09 23.33
N GLU A 300 -21.23 -5.87 23.35
CA GLU A 300 -20.54 -4.98 22.42
C GLU A 300 -20.45 -5.62 21.03
N LEU A 301 -20.21 -6.94 20.98
CA LEU A 301 -20.24 -7.72 19.75
C LEU A 301 -21.65 -7.74 19.14
N LEU A 302 -22.70 -7.91 19.95
CA LEU A 302 -24.11 -7.83 19.51
C LEU A 302 -24.48 -6.47 18.89
N GLN A 303 -23.98 -5.38 19.45
CA GLN A 303 -24.24 -4.03 18.93
C GLN A 303 -23.44 -3.74 17.65
N SER A 304 -22.25 -4.32 17.52
CA SER A 304 -21.39 -4.19 16.32
C SER A 304 -21.85 -5.04 15.13
N LEU A 305 -22.56 -6.13 15.39
CA LEU A 305 -23.21 -6.94 14.37
C LEU A 305 -24.38 -6.13 13.80
N ASN A 306 -24.20 -5.58 12.59
CA ASN A 306 -25.21 -4.85 11.81
C ASN A 306 -26.35 -5.78 11.35
N LEU A 307 -27.02 -6.45 12.28
CA LEU A 307 -28.10 -7.43 12.10
C LEU A 307 -29.36 -6.85 11.44
N ASN A 308 -29.43 -5.52 11.25
CA ASN A 308 -30.64 -4.78 10.89
C ASN A 308 -30.49 -3.80 9.72
N ARG A 309 -29.50 -3.96 8.83
CA ARG A 309 -29.57 -3.28 7.52
C ARG A 309 -30.03 -4.26 6.44
N PRO A 310 -31.11 -3.95 5.71
CA PRO A 310 -31.56 -4.76 4.57
C PRO A 310 -30.52 -4.76 3.45
#